data_AF-A0A246JJT3-F1
#
_entry.id   AF-A0A246JJT3-F1
#
_cell.length_a   1.000
_cell.length_b   1.000
_cell.length_c   1.000
_cell.angle_alpha   90.00
_cell.angle_beta   90.00
_cell.angle_gamma   90.00
#
_symmetry.space_group_name_H-M   'P 1'
#
loop_
_entity.id
_entity.type
_entity.pdbx_description
1 polymer ?
#
loop_
_entity_poly.entity_id
_entity_poly.type
_entity_poly.pdbx_seq_one_letter_code
_entity_poly.pdbx_strand_id
1 'polypeptide(L)'
;MHRSSWERLICLRTPLSPPISEPMSNRPSSRGWPINIGAQQVRERRIDRILGALSSHASLTESDTVSNEPKKHHYVPQFYMRQFVCPTDPKKVMTLERHRNVVVADPKSIEGIGYEDHLHNYEVDGVGASIESDINKAIETPFSRGRTWRKVSSGQSATLDESDRFPIYGFARHLQRRNLATLRFIESQHARYRAGELEDELTDEERDYHAWLAEDPGAAHKMFRAGATDTMLPDDAAAINVMVCQTPIPLRTSTNPTLMISSPGHQSIFGAMFNSLRTWWLTLDQHHGAFIIAGGPSGFSSSTVPPEIAHVINRQYLTQFLHGDARYMLAHDEFIPADLEWAGFVFEKKTTRGFRYRKQPRP
;
A
#
# COMPACT_ATOMS: atom_id res chain seq x y z
N MET A 1 9.39 21.55 -9.02
CA MET A 1 9.92 20.27 -8.50
C MET A 1 9.64 19.19 -9.53
N HIS A 2 10.64 18.81 -10.33
CA HIS A 2 10.53 17.65 -11.23
C HIS A 2 10.63 16.38 -10.39
N ARG A 3 9.47 15.74 -10.18
CA ARG A 3 9.34 14.41 -9.57
C ARG A 3 9.71 13.33 -10.59
N SER A 4 10.23 12.19 -10.14
CA SER A 4 10.26 10.99 -10.96
C SER A 4 8.84 10.67 -11.44
N SER A 5 8.68 10.38 -12.73
CA SER A 5 7.37 10.11 -13.36
C SER A 5 6.62 8.96 -12.66
N TRP A 6 7.34 7.97 -12.15
CA TRP A 6 6.81 6.77 -11.48
C TRP A 6 5.95 7.05 -10.23
N GLU A 7 6.27 8.10 -9.45
CA GLU A 7 5.49 8.45 -8.25
C GLU A 7 4.18 9.21 -8.55
N ARG A 8 4.01 9.68 -9.78
CA ARG A 8 2.72 10.22 -10.24
C ARG A 8 1.78 9.06 -10.56
N LEU A 9 2.29 8.05 -11.25
CA LEU A 9 1.55 6.90 -11.77
C LEU A 9 0.93 6.02 -10.67
N ILE A 10 1.66 5.66 -9.60
CA ILE A 10 1.11 4.84 -8.49
C ILE A 10 0.06 5.58 -7.65
N CYS A 11 0.08 6.92 -7.65
CA CYS A 11 -0.79 7.73 -6.78
C CYS A 11 -2.15 8.09 -7.39
N LEU A 12 -2.44 7.70 -8.64
CA LEU A 12 -3.54 8.31 -9.42
C LEU A 12 -4.85 7.51 -9.50
N ARG A 13 -5.01 6.34 -8.84
CA ARG A 13 -6.30 5.65 -8.81
C ARG A 13 -6.63 4.94 -7.49
N THR A 14 -7.34 5.65 -6.62
CA THR A 14 -8.44 5.07 -5.83
C THR A 14 -9.74 5.69 -6.38
N PRO A 15 -10.77 4.90 -6.74
CA PRO A 15 -12.07 5.49 -7.05
C PRO A 15 -12.65 6.06 -5.75
N LEU A 16 -12.76 7.39 -5.67
CA LEU A 16 -13.61 8.05 -4.67
C LEU A 16 -15.08 7.79 -5.01
N SER A 17 -15.87 7.67 -3.93
CA SER A 17 -17.30 7.36 -3.76
C SER A 17 -18.30 7.72 -4.89
N PRO A 18 -19.50 7.08 -4.91
CA PRO A 18 -20.59 7.41 -5.84
C PRO A 18 -21.03 8.90 -5.72
N PRO A 19 -21.69 9.44 -6.76
CA PRO A 19 -21.90 10.88 -6.89
C PRO A 19 -22.82 11.41 -5.80
N ILE A 20 -22.35 12.42 -5.08
CA ILE A 20 -23.20 13.36 -4.35
C ILE A 20 -23.60 14.44 -5.37
N SER A 21 -24.90 14.66 -5.52
CA SER A 21 -25.53 15.57 -6.47
C SER A 21 -25.46 17.05 -6.05
N GLU A 22 -25.17 17.92 -7.03
CA GLU A 22 -25.45 19.38 -7.15
C GLU A 22 -24.40 20.43 -6.65
N PRO A 23 -24.42 21.71 -7.16
CA PRO A 23 -24.03 22.14 -8.51
C PRO A 23 -22.96 23.28 -8.53
N MET A 24 -22.66 23.80 -9.74
CA MET A 24 -21.47 24.51 -10.24
C MET A 24 -21.09 25.93 -9.72
N SER A 25 -19.82 26.29 -10.02
CA SER A 25 -19.20 27.61 -10.38
C SER A 25 -18.03 27.99 -9.43
N ASN A 26 -16.86 28.55 -9.79
CA ASN A 26 -16.29 29.24 -10.97
C ASN A 26 -14.75 28.99 -11.00
N ARG A 27 -14.10 29.11 -12.18
CA ARG A 27 -12.62 29.22 -12.34
C ARG A 27 -12.18 30.70 -12.23
N PRO A 28 -10.89 30.99 -11.93
CA PRO A 28 -10.02 31.44 -13.04
C PRO A 28 -8.51 31.09 -12.98
N SER A 29 -7.95 31.03 -14.19
CA SER A 29 -6.62 31.38 -14.76
C SER A 29 -5.27 31.16 -14.04
N SER A 30 -4.37 30.59 -14.85
CA SER A 30 -2.92 30.39 -14.81
C SER A 30 -2.01 31.62 -14.65
N ARG A 31 -0.85 31.42 -13.99
CA ARG A 31 0.45 32.03 -14.34
C ARG A 31 1.59 31.03 -14.07
N GLY A 32 2.44 30.79 -15.05
CA GLY A 32 3.66 29.96 -14.94
C GLY A 32 4.93 30.80 -14.98
N TRP A 33 6.02 30.28 -14.40
CA TRP A 33 7.43 30.74 -14.49
C TRP A 33 8.38 29.60 -14.00
N PRO A 34 9.70 29.67 -14.20
CA PRO A 34 10.45 29.27 -15.39
C PRO A 34 11.29 27.99 -15.18
N ILE A 35 11.72 27.43 -16.30
CA ILE A 35 12.51 26.19 -16.44
C ILE A 35 13.99 26.48 -16.13
N ASN A 36 14.65 25.60 -15.36
CA ASN A 36 16.12 25.61 -15.27
C ASN A 36 16.69 24.22 -15.60
N ILE A 37 17.74 24.26 -16.41
CA ILE A 37 18.35 23.20 -17.21
C ILE A 37 19.41 22.50 -16.36
N GLY A 38 19.26 21.19 -16.13
CA GLY A 38 20.23 20.38 -15.38
C GLY A 38 19.89 18.89 -15.22
N ALA A 39 18.93 18.37 -16.00
CA ALA A 39 18.35 17.04 -15.77
C ALA A 39 19.12 15.86 -16.39
N GLN A 40 20.11 16.11 -17.26
CA GLN A 40 20.72 15.07 -18.08
C GLN A 40 21.83 14.29 -17.34
N GLN A 41 22.60 14.92 -16.46
CA GLN A 41 23.70 14.27 -15.71
C GLN A 41 23.25 13.45 -14.48
N VAL A 42 22.02 13.66 -14.00
CA VAL A 42 21.42 12.87 -12.91
C VAL A 42 20.77 11.58 -13.45
N ARG A 43 20.47 11.54 -14.76
CA ARG A 43 19.69 10.49 -15.44
C ARG A 43 20.47 9.20 -15.70
N GLU A 44 21.72 9.30 -16.13
CA GLU A 44 22.59 8.13 -16.36
C GLU A 44 22.96 7.41 -15.05
N ARG A 45 23.18 8.16 -13.97
CA ARG A 45 23.58 7.60 -12.66
C ARG A 45 22.50 6.77 -11.95
N ARG A 46 21.24 6.80 -12.39
CA ARG A 46 20.12 6.13 -11.70
C ARG A 46 19.78 4.77 -12.31
N ILE A 47 19.81 4.66 -13.63
CA ILE A 47 19.63 3.39 -14.35
C ILE A 47 20.86 2.49 -14.10
N ASP A 48 22.07 3.04 -14.19
CA ASP A 48 23.30 2.31 -13.86
C ASP A 48 23.38 1.87 -12.39
N ARG A 49 22.70 2.58 -11.48
CA ARG A 49 22.67 2.21 -10.05
C ARG A 49 21.60 1.14 -9.75
N ILE A 50 20.48 1.13 -10.47
CA ILE A 50 19.50 0.03 -10.45
C ILE A 50 20.10 -1.24 -11.04
N LEU A 51 20.88 -1.12 -12.12
CA LEU A 51 21.60 -2.23 -12.74
C LEU A 51 22.80 -2.69 -11.89
N GLY A 52 23.55 -1.76 -11.30
CA GLY A 52 24.69 -2.05 -10.44
C GLY A 52 24.33 -2.78 -9.14
N ALA A 53 23.18 -2.47 -8.53
CA ALA A 53 22.68 -3.18 -7.35
C ALA A 53 22.28 -4.64 -7.65
N LEU A 54 21.95 -4.96 -8.91
CA LEU A 54 21.61 -6.32 -9.33
C LEU A 54 22.86 -7.12 -9.75
N SER A 55 23.93 -6.46 -10.23
CA SER A 55 25.19 -7.14 -10.61
C SER A 55 26.16 -7.40 -9.44
N SER A 56 26.04 -6.70 -8.31
CA SER A 56 27.00 -6.83 -7.19
C SER A 56 26.72 -7.95 -6.17
N HIS A 57 25.72 -8.81 -6.41
CA HIS A 57 25.28 -9.81 -5.42
C HIS A 57 25.49 -11.28 -5.81
N ALA A 58 26.34 -11.56 -6.79
CA ALA A 58 26.88 -12.91 -6.99
C ALA A 58 28.02 -13.20 -6.00
N SER A 59 27.67 -13.51 -4.74
CA SER A 59 28.57 -14.26 -3.85
C SER A 59 27.83 -15.49 -3.38
N LEU A 60 28.27 -16.64 -3.93
CA LEU A 60 27.77 -17.97 -3.66
C LEU A 60 27.89 -18.31 -2.17
N THR A 61 26.77 -18.72 -1.57
CA THR A 61 26.77 -19.61 -0.41
C THR A 61 25.84 -20.79 -0.71
N GLU A 62 26.38 -21.99 -0.47
CA GLU A 62 25.88 -23.29 -0.90
C GLU A 62 24.51 -23.72 -0.34
N SER A 63 23.78 -24.39 -1.22
CA SER A 63 22.80 -25.47 -1.02
C SER A 63 21.73 -25.32 0.07
N ASP A 64 20.58 -24.78 -0.33
CA ASP A 64 19.29 -25.36 0.06
C ASP A 64 18.71 -26.03 -1.18
N THR A 65 18.49 -27.34 -1.10
CA THR A 65 17.80 -28.12 -2.13
C THR A 65 16.46 -27.47 -2.42
N VAL A 66 16.23 -27.11 -3.69
CA VAL A 66 15.00 -26.48 -4.15
C VAL A 66 13.87 -27.50 -4.04
N SER A 67 13.16 -27.48 -2.91
CA SER A 67 11.84 -28.08 -2.80
C SER A 67 10.97 -27.50 -3.91
N ASN A 68 10.38 -28.38 -4.72
CA ASN A 68 9.51 -28.07 -5.86
C ASN A 68 8.11 -27.59 -5.42
N GLU A 69 7.93 -27.27 -4.13
CA GLU A 69 6.69 -26.71 -3.60
C GLU A 69 6.56 -25.22 -3.98
N PRO A 70 5.36 -24.75 -4.36
CA PRO A 70 5.10 -23.32 -4.51
C PRO A 70 5.41 -22.60 -3.21
N LYS A 71 6.48 -21.80 -3.21
CA LYS A 71 6.80 -20.93 -2.08
C LYS A 71 5.77 -19.80 -2.05
N LYS A 72 4.98 -19.78 -0.99
CA LYS A 72 4.06 -18.68 -0.69
C LYS A 72 4.88 -17.47 -0.28
N HIS A 73 4.77 -16.38 -1.05
CA HIS A 73 5.48 -15.14 -0.77
C HIS A 73 4.50 -14.11 -0.24
N HIS A 74 4.64 -13.78 1.04
CA HIS A 74 3.79 -12.79 1.69
C HIS A 74 4.10 -11.41 1.10
N TYR A 75 3.12 -10.76 0.48
CA TYR A 75 3.23 -9.34 0.12
C TYR A 75 2.83 -8.42 1.28
N VAL A 76 2.19 -8.96 2.32
CA VAL A 76 1.99 -8.27 3.60
C VAL A 76 2.77 -8.98 4.70
N PRO A 77 3.67 -8.29 5.42
CA PRO A 77 4.43 -8.91 6.49
C PRO A 77 3.54 -9.54 7.55
N GLN A 78 3.84 -10.78 7.93
CA GLN A 78 3.04 -11.47 8.94
C GLN A 78 3.12 -10.80 10.31
N PHE A 79 4.28 -10.21 10.67
CA PHE A 79 4.45 -9.50 11.93
C PHE A 79 3.52 -8.27 12.04
N TYR A 80 3.14 -7.69 10.89
CA TYR A 80 2.18 -6.59 10.81
C TYR A 80 0.76 -7.09 11.06
N MET A 81 0.35 -8.17 10.38
CA MET A 81 -0.98 -8.76 10.58
C MET A 81 -1.22 -9.23 12.02
N ARG A 82 -0.15 -9.59 12.75
CA ARG A 82 -0.23 -9.96 14.18
C ARG A 82 -0.76 -8.83 15.08
N GLN A 83 -0.75 -7.58 14.64
CA GLN A 83 -1.32 -6.46 15.40
C GLN A 83 -2.85 -6.48 15.43
N PHE A 84 -3.49 -7.34 14.62
CA PHE A 84 -4.93 -7.39 14.42
C PHE A 84 -5.53 -8.76 14.76
N VAL A 85 -4.81 -9.55 15.55
CA VAL A 85 -5.22 -10.92 15.89
C VAL A 85 -6.54 -10.95 16.66
N CYS A 86 -7.29 -12.03 16.46
CA CYS A 86 -8.46 -12.30 17.27
C CYS A 86 -8.02 -12.47 18.74
N PRO A 87 -8.78 -11.93 19.71
CA PRO A 87 -8.49 -12.13 21.13
C PRO A 87 -8.42 -13.61 21.54
N THR A 88 -9.13 -14.47 20.82
CA THR A 88 -9.24 -15.90 21.09
C THR A 88 -8.15 -16.75 20.44
N ASP A 89 -7.41 -16.23 19.44
CA ASP A 89 -6.41 -17.00 18.70
C ASP A 89 -5.35 -16.06 18.08
N PRO A 90 -4.11 -16.03 18.63
CA PRO A 90 -3.04 -15.14 18.17
C PRO A 90 -2.49 -15.50 16.78
N LYS A 91 -2.93 -16.61 16.18
CA LYS A 91 -2.54 -17.01 14.81
C LYS A 91 -3.58 -16.65 13.78
N LYS A 92 -4.75 -16.16 14.19
CA LYS A 92 -5.84 -15.80 13.31
C LYS A 92 -6.20 -14.34 13.40
N VAL A 93 -6.67 -13.81 12.29
CA VAL A 93 -7.27 -12.47 12.19
C VAL A 93 -8.69 -12.64 11.66
N MET A 94 -9.62 -11.82 12.13
CA MET A 94 -10.95 -11.76 11.54
C MET A 94 -10.83 -11.06 10.18
N THR A 95 -11.29 -11.73 9.12
CA THR A 95 -11.18 -11.22 7.76
C THR A 95 -12.54 -11.10 7.13
N LEU A 96 -12.71 -10.09 6.26
CA LEU A 96 -13.72 -10.09 5.22
C LEU A 96 -13.05 -10.48 3.91
N GLU A 97 -13.61 -11.47 3.23
CA GLU A 97 -13.22 -11.93 1.90
C GLU A 97 -14.38 -11.75 0.93
N ARG A 98 -14.09 -11.24 -0.27
CA ARG A 98 -15.11 -10.98 -1.30
C ARG A 98 -15.09 -12.06 -2.37
N HIS A 99 -16.25 -12.66 -2.61
CA HIS A 99 -16.51 -13.60 -3.70
C HIS A 99 -17.63 -13.04 -4.59
N ARG A 100 -17.27 -12.29 -5.63
CA ARG A 100 -18.22 -11.61 -6.53
C ARG A 100 -19.22 -10.71 -5.76
N ASN A 101 -20.47 -11.15 -5.63
CA ASN A 101 -21.57 -10.47 -4.94
C ASN A 101 -21.76 -10.95 -3.49
N VAL A 102 -20.83 -11.73 -2.95
CA VAL A 102 -20.87 -12.25 -1.59
C VAL A 102 -19.65 -11.73 -0.82
N VAL A 103 -19.87 -11.37 0.44
CA VAL A 103 -18.80 -11.10 1.40
C VAL A 103 -18.91 -12.11 2.53
N VAL A 104 -17.80 -12.77 2.84
CA VAL A 104 -17.69 -13.72 3.95
C VAL A 104 -16.78 -13.12 5.01
N ALA A 105 -17.29 -13.00 6.23
CA ALA A 105 -16.53 -12.63 7.40
C ALA A 105 -16.17 -13.92 8.17
N ASP A 106 -14.90 -14.29 8.22
CA ASP A 106 -14.42 -15.43 9.02
C ASP A 106 -12.98 -15.25 9.53
N PRO A 107 -12.62 -15.88 10.67
CA PRO A 107 -11.24 -15.95 11.12
C PRO A 107 -10.39 -16.79 10.17
N LYS A 108 -9.27 -16.23 9.70
CA LYS A 108 -8.28 -16.93 8.85
C LYS A 108 -6.90 -16.92 9.49
N SER A 109 -6.11 -17.95 9.20
CA SER A 109 -4.71 -17.99 9.62
C SER A 109 -3.92 -16.87 8.94
N ILE A 110 -3.06 -16.20 9.70
CA ILE A 110 -2.12 -15.19 9.18
C ILE A 110 -1.23 -15.79 8.07
N GLU A 111 -0.81 -17.05 8.24
CA GLU A 111 -0.01 -17.78 7.24
C GLU A 111 -0.79 -18.03 5.93
N GLY A 112 -2.12 -18.01 6.00
CA GLY A 112 -3.02 -18.36 4.89
C GLY A 112 -3.56 -17.16 4.10
N ILE A 113 -3.13 -15.93 4.39
CA ILE A 113 -3.59 -14.71 3.72
C ILE A 113 -2.42 -13.78 3.40
N GLY A 114 -2.64 -12.80 2.51
CA GLY A 114 -1.64 -11.77 2.21
C GLY A 114 -0.39 -12.28 1.48
N TYR A 115 -0.52 -13.37 0.71
CA TYR A 115 0.55 -13.96 -0.09
C TYR A 115 0.11 -14.20 -1.53
N GLU A 116 1.09 -14.34 -2.42
CA GLU A 116 0.93 -14.82 -3.79
C GLU A 116 2.00 -15.89 -4.07
N ASP A 117 1.66 -16.89 -4.88
CA ASP A 117 2.59 -17.96 -5.21
C ASP A 117 3.65 -17.43 -6.17
N HIS A 118 4.92 -17.74 -5.91
CA HIS A 118 6.06 -17.36 -6.77
C HIS A 118 6.25 -15.85 -7.00
N LEU A 119 5.59 -14.97 -6.22
CA LEU A 119 5.63 -13.51 -6.39
C LEU A 119 7.06 -12.94 -6.52
N HIS A 120 7.97 -13.49 -5.72
CA HIS A 120 9.35 -13.02 -5.57
C HIS A 120 10.37 -13.92 -6.27
N ASN A 121 9.93 -14.97 -6.95
CA ASN A 121 10.82 -15.89 -7.65
C ASN A 121 11.32 -15.29 -8.97
N TYR A 122 12.53 -15.71 -9.36
CA TYR A 122 13.16 -15.39 -10.64
C TYR A 122 14.21 -16.45 -10.97
N GLU A 123 14.72 -16.45 -12.20
CA GLU A 123 15.79 -17.34 -12.62
C GLU A 123 17.06 -16.54 -12.94
N VAL A 124 18.21 -17.08 -12.57
CA VAL A 124 19.55 -16.59 -12.94
C VAL A 124 20.33 -17.77 -13.50
N ASP A 125 20.71 -17.69 -14.77
CA ASP A 125 21.45 -18.77 -15.46
C ASP A 125 20.79 -20.17 -15.34
N GLY A 126 19.46 -20.21 -15.36
CA GLY A 126 18.66 -21.43 -15.21
C GLY A 126 18.51 -21.93 -13.76
N VAL A 127 19.02 -21.20 -12.77
CA VAL A 127 18.86 -21.49 -11.34
C VAL A 127 17.76 -20.61 -10.75
N GLY A 128 16.75 -21.26 -10.16
CA GLY A 128 15.68 -20.57 -9.44
C GLY A 128 16.19 -19.84 -8.19
N ALA A 129 15.90 -18.55 -8.10
CA ALA A 129 16.22 -17.67 -6.98
C ALA A 129 14.97 -16.93 -6.48
N SER A 130 15.05 -16.30 -5.32
CA SER A 130 13.94 -15.52 -4.73
C SER A 130 14.47 -14.38 -3.87
N ILE A 131 13.84 -13.20 -3.94
CA ILE A 131 14.21 -12.04 -3.10
C ILE A 131 13.66 -12.10 -1.68
N GLU A 132 12.95 -13.18 -1.31
CA GLU A 132 12.34 -13.34 0.02
C GLU A 132 13.38 -13.22 1.15
N SER A 133 14.55 -13.84 0.97
CA SER A 133 15.64 -13.75 1.95
C SER A 133 16.15 -12.31 2.09
N ASP A 134 16.27 -11.60 0.96
CA ASP A 134 16.73 -10.21 0.93
C ASP A 134 15.74 -9.27 1.61
N ILE A 135 14.44 -9.41 1.30
CA ILE A 135 13.37 -8.66 1.96
C ILE A 135 13.40 -8.91 3.46
N ASN A 136 13.53 -10.17 3.88
CA ASN A 136 13.55 -10.53 5.30
C ASN A 136 14.76 -9.96 6.03
N LYS A 137 15.95 -10.05 5.43
CA LYS A 137 17.21 -9.60 6.01
C LYS A 137 17.34 -8.08 6.04
N ALA A 138 17.04 -7.42 4.93
CA ALA A 138 17.26 -5.99 4.76
C ALA A 138 16.10 -5.14 5.28
N ILE A 139 14.89 -5.69 5.37
CA ILE A 139 13.68 -4.89 5.59
C ILE A 139 12.83 -5.41 6.75
N GLU A 140 12.26 -6.61 6.66
CA GLU A 140 11.30 -7.08 7.67
C GLU A 140 11.91 -7.31 9.05
N THR A 141 13.09 -7.94 9.10
CA THR A 141 13.77 -8.20 10.37
C THR A 141 14.20 -6.89 11.05
N PRO A 142 14.84 -5.93 10.35
CA PRO A 142 15.12 -4.61 10.92
C PRO A 142 13.87 -3.85 11.41
N PHE A 143 12.78 -3.85 10.63
CA PHE A 143 11.54 -3.18 11.05
C PHE A 143 10.93 -3.84 12.28
N SER A 144 10.71 -5.17 12.24
CA SER A 144 10.05 -5.91 13.33
C SER A 144 10.82 -5.87 14.65
N ARG A 145 12.16 -5.78 14.60
CA ARG A 145 13.02 -5.65 15.79
C ARG A 145 13.33 -4.18 16.15
N GLY A 146 12.92 -3.23 15.33
CA GLY A 146 13.12 -1.80 15.53
C GLY A 146 12.42 -1.28 16.78
N ARG A 147 12.92 -0.16 17.33
CA ARG A 147 12.34 0.48 18.54
C ARG A 147 10.86 0.86 18.30
N THR A 148 10.57 1.43 17.15
CA THR A 148 9.22 1.84 16.74
C THR A 148 8.25 0.68 16.72
N TRP A 149 8.61 -0.43 16.05
CA TRP A 149 7.71 -1.57 15.95
C TRP A 149 7.58 -2.33 17.26
N ARG A 150 8.61 -2.33 18.11
CA ARG A 150 8.50 -2.82 19.49
C ARG A 150 7.42 -2.06 20.26
N LYS A 151 7.40 -0.73 20.21
CA LYS A 151 6.33 0.09 20.83
C LYS A 151 4.95 -0.33 20.32
N VAL A 152 4.78 -0.49 19.01
CA VAL A 152 3.51 -0.92 18.40
C VAL A 152 3.11 -2.32 18.89
N SER A 153 4.00 -3.29 18.70
CA SER A 153 3.76 -4.71 19.04
C SER A 153 3.54 -4.99 20.51
N SER A 154 4.04 -4.13 21.41
CA SER A 154 3.82 -4.24 22.85
C SER A 154 2.63 -3.43 23.36
N GLY A 155 1.78 -2.87 22.49
CA GLY A 155 0.64 -2.04 22.88
C GLY A 155 1.04 -0.68 23.47
N GLN A 156 2.26 -0.21 23.20
CA GLN A 156 2.81 1.06 23.67
C GLN A 156 2.81 2.13 22.56
N SER A 157 1.93 2.03 21.57
CA SER A 157 1.81 3.00 20.47
C SER A 157 1.55 4.44 20.96
N ALA A 158 0.93 4.63 22.13
CA ALA A 158 0.78 5.94 22.76
C ALA A 158 2.12 6.62 23.12
N THR A 159 3.22 5.85 23.18
CA THR A 159 4.58 6.35 23.48
C THR A 159 5.40 6.66 22.22
N LEU A 160 4.80 6.56 21.03
CA LEU A 160 5.46 6.95 19.78
C LEU A 160 5.83 8.45 19.83
N ASP A 161 7.04 8.77 19.36
CA ASP A 161 7.63 10.09 19.44
C ASP A 161 8.28 10.49 18.09
N GLU A 162 8.86 11.69 18.01
CA GLU A 162 9.49 12.21 16.77
C GLU A 162 10.53 11.24 16.18
N SER A 163 11.21 10.43 16.98
CA SER A 163 12.19 9.46 16.47
C SER A 163 11.55 8.31 15.69
N ASP A 164 10.24 8.09 15.85
CA ASP A 164 9.47 7.06 15.15
C ASP A 164 8.93 7.53 13.79
N ARG A 165 9.08 8.82 13.46
CA ARG A 165 8.59 9.43 12.21
C ARG A 165 9.08 8.71 10.95
N PHE A 166 10.39 8.55 10.80
CA PHE A 166 10.98 7.92 9.62
C PHE A 166 10.72 6.41 9.55
N PRO A 167 10.83 5.63 10.65
CA PRO A 167 10.42 4.23 10.63
C PRO A 167 8.97 4.01 10.20
N ILE A 168 8.01 4.81 10.69
CA ILE A 168 6.60 4.71 10.27
C ILE A 168 6.45 4.99 8.77
N TYR A 169 7.07 6.07 8.28
CA TYR A 169 7.01 6.42 6.87
C TYR A 169 7.68 5.37 5.98
N GLY A 170 8.89 4.94 6.31
CA GLY A 170 9.62 3.92 5.58
C GLY A 170 8.84 2.61 5.52
N PHE A 171 8.20 2.22 6.63
CA PHE A 171 7.37 1.01 6.65
C PHE A 171 6.13 1.14 5.76
N ALA A 172 5.40 2.26 5.82
CA ALA A 172 4.28 2.51 4.92
C ALA A 172 4.70 2.47 3.44
N ARG A 173 5.84 3.08 3.11
CA ARG A 173 6.39 3.07 1.74
C ARG A 173 6.78 1.67 1.30
N HIS A 174 7.39 0.89 2.17
CA HIS A 174 7.69 -0.51 1.92
C HIS A 174 6.41 -1.28 1.57
N LEU A 175 5.38 -1.16 2.42
CA LEU A 175 4.09 -1.81 2.21
C LEU A 175 3.44 -1.40 0.88
N GLN A 176 3.55 -0.14 0.46
CA GLN A 176 3.06 0.31 -0.85
C GLN A 176 3.82 -0.33 -2.01
N ARG A 177 5.15 -0.39 -1.92
CA ARG A 177 6.01 -0.88 -3.02
C ARG A 177 5.88 -2.37 -3.26
N ARG A 178 5.74 -3.16 -2.18
CA ARG A 178 5.57 -4.61 -2.25
C ARG A 178 4.12 -5.08 -2.39
N ASN A 179 3.18 -4.16 -2.53
CA ASN A 179 1.76 -4.50 -2.66
C ASN A 179 1.46 -5.07 -4.05
N LEU A 180 0.62 -6.09 -4.11
CA LEU A 180 0.15 -6.70 -5.36
C LEU A 180 -0.54 -5.70 -6.30
N ALA A 181 -1.20 -4.66 -5.77
CA ALA A 181 -1.76 -3.59 -6.59
C ALA A 181 -0.68 -2.85 -7.41
N THR A 182 0.54 -2.74 -6.89
CA THR A 182 1.68 -2.12 -7.60
C THR A 182 2.14 -2.98 -8.76
N LEU A 183 2.23 -4.31 -8.58
CA LEU A 183 2.54 -5.22 -9.67
C LEU A 183 1.47 -5.16 -10.77
N ARG A 184 0.20 -5.30 -10.39
CA ARG A 184 -0.94 -5.20 -11.32
C ARG A 184 -1.00 -3.86 -12.03
N PHE A 185 -0.63 -2.79 -11.33
CA PHE A 185 -0.55 -1.47 -11.93
C PHE A 185 0.51 -1.44 -13.05
N ILE A 186 1.73 -1.92 -12.78
CA ILE A 186 2.82 -2.01 -13.77
C ILE A 186 2.36 -2.81 -14.99
N GLU A 187 1.77 -3.98 -14.76
CA GLU A 187 1.25 -4.85 -15.82
C GLU A 187 0.15 -4.16 -16.64
N SER A 188 -0.83 -3.53 -15.98
CA SER A 188 -1.94 -2.85 -16.68
C SER A 188 -1.46 -1.64 -17.48
N GLN A 189 -0.52 -0.84 -16.96
CA GLN A 189 0.01 0.31 -17.69
C GLN A 189 0.79 -0.15 -18.91
N HIS A 190 1.59 -1.21 -18.78
CA HIS A 190 2.30 -1.77 -19.92
C HIS A 190 1.36 -2.38 -20.97
N ALA A 191 0.29 -3.04 -20.54
CA ALA A 191 -0.72 -3.55 -21.46
C ALA A 191 -1.42 -2.41 -22.23
N ARG A 192 -1.80 -1.32 -21.54
CA ARG A 192 -2.38 -0.12 -22.17
C ARG A 192 -1.41 0.54 -23.15
N TYR A 193 -0.12 0.62 -22.80
CA TYR A 193 0.93 1.11 -23.70
C TYR A 193 1.01 0.26 -24.98
N ARG A 194 1.04 -1.08 -24.86
CA ARG A 194 1.07 -1.99 -26.01
C ARG A 194 -0.18 -1.88 -26.88
N ALA A 195 -1.32 -1.52 -26.30
CA ALA A 195 -2.56 -1.26 -27.01
C ALA A 195 -2.63 0.14 -27.67
N GLY A 196 -1.59 0.98 -27.50
CA GLY A 196 -1.55 2.35 -28.03
C GLY A 196 -2.42 3.34 -27.25
N GLU A 197 -3.00 2.95 -26.11
CA GLU A 197 -3.94 3.78 -25.34
C GLU A 197 -3.28 4.93 -24.55
N LEU A 198 -1.95 5.03 -24.61
CA LEU A 198 -1.16 5.96 -23.80
C LEU A 198 -0.29 6.91 -24.64
N GLU A 199 -0.27 6.81 -25.97
CA GLU A 199 0.70 7.55 -26.81
C GLU A 199 0.71 9.07 -26.56
N ASP A 200 -0.48 9.67 -26.37
CA ASP A 200 -0.64 11.11 -26.13
C ASP A 200 -0.40 11.53 -24.67
N GLU A 201 -0.33 10.58 -23.73
CA GLU A 201 -0.21 10.84 -22.28
C GLU A 201 1.22 10.71 -21.77
N LEU A 202 2.10 10.04 -22.51
CA LEU A 202 3.43 9.66 -22.04
C LEU A 202 4.52 10.69 -22.36
N THR A 203 5.36 10.92 -21.37
CA THR A 203 6.66 11.57 -21.52
C THR A 203 7.67 10.63 -22.20
N ASP A 204 8.79 11.16 -22.70
CA ASP A 204 9.87 10.34 -23.28
C ASP A 204 10.40 9.30 -22.29
N GLU A 205 10.54 9.67 -21.02
CA GLU A 205 10.98 8.75 -19.95
C GLU A 205 10.00 7.59 -19.75
N GLU A 206 8.70 7.85 -19.88
CA GLU A 206 7.66 6.83 -19.77
C GLU A 206 7.62 5.90 -21.00
N ARG A 207 7.93 6.43 -22.18
CA ARG A 207 8.12 5.62 -23.39
C ARG A 207 9.34 4.71 -23.27
N ASP A 208 10.50 5.25 -22.88
CA ASP A 208 11.72 4.46 -22.65
C ASP A 208 11.47 3.33 -21.65
N TYR A 209 10.72 3.65 -20.59
CA TYR A 209 10.33 2.70 -19.56
C TYR A 209 9.47 1.56 -20.11
N HIS A 210 8.43 1.88 -20.90
CA HIS A 210 7.59 0.85 -21.48
C HIS A 210 8.29 0.04 -22.58
N ALA A 211 9.24 0.65 -23.29
CA ALA A 211 10.11 -0.06 -24.23
C ALA A 211 10.96 -1.11 -23.49
N TRP A 212 11.59 -0.74 -22.37
CA TRP A 212 12.34 -1.68 -21.53
C TRP A 212 11.47 -2.83 -21.00
N LEU A 213 10.25 -2.53 -20.55
CA LEU A 213 9.30 -3.59 -20.14
C LEU A 213 8.95 -4.56 -21.27
N ALA A 214 9.06 -4.14 -22.54
CA ALA A 214 8.76 -4.99 -23.67
C ALA A 214 9.89 -5.97 -24.03
N GLU A 215 11.13 -5.70 -23.58
CA GLU A 215 12.31 -6.51 -23.90
C GLU A 215 12.33 -7.87 -23.19
N ASP A 216 11.66 -7.99 -22.04
CA ASP A 216 11.65 -9.20 -21.21
C ASP A 216 10.23 -9.46 -20.65
N PRO A 217 9.61 -10.63 -20.92
CA PRO A 217 8.33 -11.02 -20.32
C PRO A 217 8.31 -10.96 -18.78
N GLY A 218 9.46 -11.10 -18.12
CA GLY A 218 9.65 -10.99 -16.67
C GLY A 218 9.93 -9.57 -16.15
N ALA A 219 10.01 -8.56 -17.02
CA ALA A 219 10.45 -7.21 -16.65
C ALA A 219 9.53 -6.54 -15.61
N ALA A 220 8.22 -6.76 -15.69
CA ALA A 220 7.26 -6.22 -14.71
C ALA A 220 7.54 -6.75 -13.29
N HIS A 221 7.74 -8.08 -13.17
CA HIS A 221 8.13 -8.70 -11.91
C HIS A 221 9.53 -8.27 -11.47
N LYS A 222 10.48 -8.12 -12.39
CA LYS A 222 11.84 -7.61 -12.09
C LYS A 222 11.78 -6.20 -11.49
N MET A 223 10.97 -5.33 -12.08
CA MET A 223 10.76 -3.98 -11.56
C MET A 223 10.06 -3.98 -10.21
N PHE A 224 9.01 -4.80 -10.07
CA PHE A 224 8.31 -4.95 -8.79
C PHE A 224 9.27 -5.43 -7.69
N ARG A 225 10.13 -6.42 -7.97
CA ARG A 225 11.16 -6.90 -7.04
C ARG A 225 12.16 -5.81 -6.66
N ALA A 226 12.65 -5.04 -7.62
CA ALA A 226 13.55 -3.92 -7.35
C ALA A 226 12.89 -2.84 -6.47
N GLY A 227 11.60 -2.56 -6.69
CA GLY A 227 10.82 -1.69 -5.81
C GLY A 227 10.61 -2.27 -4.41
N ALA A 228 10.35 -3.58 -4.31
CA ALA A 228 10.13 -4.28 -3.05
C ALA A 228 11.41 -4.38 -2.19
N THR A 229 12.60 -4.30 -2.78
CA THR A 229 13.89 -4.29 -2.06
C THR A 229 14.46 -2.88 -1.84
N ASP A 230 13.83 -1.84 -2.39
CA ASP A 230 14.31 -0.47 -2.24
C ASP A 230 14.07 0.08 -0.82
N THR A 231 15.15 0.23 -0.07
CA THR A 231 15.19 0.76 1.29
C THR A 231 15.38 2.28 1.36
N MET A 232 15.58 2.94 0.22
CA MET A 232 15.83 4.37 0.19
C MET A 232 14.53 5.14 0.43
N LEU A 233 14.58 6.07 1.38
CA LEU A 233 13.54 7.07 1.52
C LEU A 233 13.63 8.08 0.37
N PRO A 234 12.50 8.60 -0.13
CA PRO A 234 12.51 9.65 -1.14
C PRO A 234 13.21 10.93 -0.64
N ASP A 235 13.68 11.76 -1.58
CA ASP A 235 14.38 13.02 -1.26
C ASP A 235 13.52 13.98 -0.41
N ASP A 236 12.19 13.87 -0.51
CA ASP A 236 11.24 14.68 0.27
C ASP A 236 10.93 14.11 1.66
N ALA A 237 11.56 13.00 2.06
CA ALA A 237 11.31 12.37 3.36
C ALA A 237 11.56 13.32 4.53
N ALA A 238 12.54 14.22 4.42
CA ALA A 238 12.80 15.22 5.46
C ALA A 238 11.64 16.21 5.66
N ALA A 239 10.78 16.37 4.65
CA ALA A 239 9.65 17.28 4.65
C ALA A 239 8.31 16.63 5.05
N ILE A 240 8.33 15.37 5.53
CA ILE A 240 7.08 14.69 5.92
C ILE A 240 6.61 15.10 7.31
N ASN A 241 5.29 15.11 7.48
CA ASN A 241 4.63 15.13 8.78
C ASN A 241 4.02 13.76 9.08
N VAL A 242 4.20 13.27 10.31
CA VAL A 242 3.54 12.06 10.80
C VAL A 242 2.65 12.43 11.99
N MET A 243 1.35 12.22 11.84
CA MET A 243 0.36 12.43 12.91
C MET A 243 -0.19 11.08 13.36
N VAL A 244 0.26 10.62 14.52
CA VAL A 244 -0.27 9.43 15.19
C VAL A 244 -1.61 9.78 15.82
N CYS A 245 -2.60 8.96 15.53
CA CYS A 245 -3.97 9.13 15.99
C CYS A 245 -4.35 7.96 16.88
N GLN A 246 -4.74 8.24 18.12
CA GLN A 246 -5.37 7.28 19.02
C GLN A 246 -6.89 7.33 18.85
N THR A 247 -7.52 6.16 18.77
CA THR A 247 -8.95 6.03 18.49
C THR A 247 -9.65 5.21 19.57
N PRO A 248 -10.89 5.58 19.95
CA PRO A 248 -11.66 4.82 20.95
C PRO A 248 -12.32 3.56 20.38
N ILE A 249 -12.43 3.44 19.05
CA ILE A 249 -13.00 2.27 18.37
C ILE A 249 -11.91 1.50 17.61
N PRO A 250 -12.03 0.18 17.43
CA PRO A 250 -11.03 -0.57 16.70
C PRO A 250 -10.88 -0.13 15.24
N LEU A 251 -9.64 0.09 14.81
CA LEU A 251 -9.25 0.39 13.44
C LEU A 251 -9.15 -0.89 12.61
N ARG A 252 -9.55 -0.78 11.35
CA ARG A 252 -9.42 -1.81 10.33
C ARG A 252 -8.09 -1.67 9.59
N THR A 253 -7.69 -2.72 8.90
CA THR A 253 -6.66 -2.67 7.85
C THR A 253 -7.05 -3.63 6.71
N SER A 254 -6.18 -3.83 5.73
CA SER A 254 -6.39 -4.79 4.65
C SER A 254 -5.07 -5.42 4.22
N THR A 255 -5.14 -6.37 3.28
CA THR A 255 -3.91 -6.86 2.64
C THR A 255 -3.29 -5.84 1.67
N ASN A 256 -3.88 -4.66 1.53
CA ASN A 256 -3.28 -3.45 0.98
C ASN A 256 -3.30 -2.34 2.06
N PRO A 257 -2.41 -2.41 3.06
CA PRO A 257 -2.61 -1.74 4.34
C PRO A 257 -2.45 -0.22 4.30
N THR A 258 -1.83 0.35 3.28
CA THR A 258 -1.66 1.81 3.19
C THR A 258 -2.75 2.41 2.33
N LEU A 259 -3.59 3.25 2.93
CA LEU A 259 -4.64 3.99 2.21
C LEU A 259 -4.11 5.31 1.70
N MET A 260 -4.53 5.70 0.49
CA MET A 260 -4.43 7.07 0.03
C MET A 260 -5.66 7.83 0.52
N ILE A 261 -5.43 8.88 1.31
CA ILE A 261 -6.49 9.72 1.88
C ILE A 261 -6.74 10.96 1.03
N SER A 262 -5.66 11.61 0.59
CA SER A 262 -5.75 12.77 -0.29
C SER A 262 -4.57 12.81 -1.24
N SER A 263 -4.80 13.40 -2.40
CA SER A 263 -3.78 13.67 -3.40
C SER A 263 -3.99 15.07 -3.96
N PRO A 264 -2.91 15.83 -4.25
CA PRO A 264 -3.03 17.16 -4.83
C PRO A 264 -3.91 17.19 -6.08
N GLY A 265 -4.86 18.13 -6.12
CA GLY A 265 -5.79 18.28 -7.24
C GLY A 265 -7.10 17.49 -7.11
N HIS A 266 -7.27 16.73 -6.02
CA HIS A 266 -8.52 16.06 -5.68
C HIS A 266 -9.13 16.63 -4.40
N GLN A 267 -10.46 16.66 -4.33
CA GLN A 267 -11.16 17.05 -3.10
C GLN A 267 -10.98 15.95 -2.04
N SER A 268 -10.45 16.34 -0.88
CA SER A 268 -10.31 15.47 0.28
C SER A 268 -11.58 15.48 1.12
N ILE A 269 -11.98 14.30 1.59
CA ILE A 269 -13.08 14.14 2.56
C ILE A 269 -12.74 14.68 3.95
N PHE A 270 -11.46 14.98 4.21
CA PHE A 270 -10.98 15.58 5.45
C PHE A 270 -10.88 17.12 5.38
N GLY A 271 -11.33 17.72 4.28
CA GLY A 271 -11.44 19.18 4.11
C GLY A 271 -10.37 19.79 3.19
N ALA A 272 -10.58 21.07 2.85
CA ALA A 272 -9.85 21.76 1.78
C ALA A 272 -8.33 21.85 1.98
N MET A 273 -7.85 21.90 3.23
CA MET A 273 -6.41 21.91 3.53
C MET A 273 -5.69 20.69 2.94
N PHE A 274 -6.35 19.54 2.87
CA PHE A 274 -5.78 18.32 2.33
C PHE A 274 -5.77 18.25 0.80
N ASN A 275 -6.45 19.17 0.09
CA ASN A 275 -6.54 19.16 -1.37
C ASN A 275 -5.21 19.46 -2.07
N SER A 276 -4.25 20.08 -1.37
CA SER A 276 -2.89 20.34 -1.85
C SER A 276 -1.86 19.39 -1.25
N LEU A 277 -2.28 18.53 -0.32
CA LEU A 277 -1.40 17.63 0.42
C LEU A 277 -1.54 16.21 -0.11
N ARG A 278 -0.43 15.49 -0.11
CA ARG A 278 -0.46 14.04 -0.33
C ARG A 278 -0.48 13.39 1.03
N THR A 279 -1.58 12.72 1.35
CA THR A 279 -1.80 12.12 2.67
C THR A 279 -2.11 10.65 2.53
N TRP A 280 -1.38 9.85 3.29
CA TRP A 280 -1.63 8.43 3.44
C TRP A 280 -2.06 8.10 4.86
N TRP A 281 -2.75 6.98 5.01
CA TRP A 281 -3.05 6.40 6.31
C TRP A 281 -2.47 4.99 6.41
N LEU A 282 -1.84 4.71 7.55
CA LEU A 282 -1.41 3.37 7.95
C LEU A 282 -1.97 3.06 9.33
N THR A 283 -2.81 2.04 9.44
CA THR A 283 -3.19 1.47 10.73
C THR A 283 -2.00 0.75 11.34
N LEU A 284 -1.59 1.11 12.56
CA LEU A 284 -0.43 0.54 13.26
C LEU A 284 -0.83 -0.64 14.13
N ASP A 285 -1.91 -0.47 14.90
CA ASP A 285 -2.56 -1.51 15.71
C ASP A 285 -4.08 -1.28 15.76
N GLN A 286 -4.81 -2.01 16.62
CA GLN A 286 -6.26 -1.90 16.72
C GLN A 286 -6.76 -0.52 17.17
N HIS A 287 -5.96 0.33 17.80
CA HIS A 287 -6.41 1.63 18.31
C HIS A 287 -5.55 2.81 17.87
N HIS A 288 -4.45 2.56 17.15
CA HIS A 288 -3.54 3.58 16.66
C HIS A 288 -3.34 3.46 15.15
N GLY A 289 -3.40 4.60 14.47
CA GLY A 289 -2.99 4.74 13.09
C GLY A 289 -2.20 6.02 12.89
N ALA A 290 -1.57 6.17 11.73
CA ALA A 290 -0.77 7.33 11.41
C ALA A 290 -1.20 7.93 10.07
N PHE A 291 -1.49 9.24 10.08
CA PHE A 291 -1.44 10.02 8.86
C PHE A 291 0.01 10.34 8.53
N ILE A 292 0.39 10.08 7.29
CA ILE A 292 1.68 10.44 6.72
C ILE A 292 1.38 11.51 5.68
N ILE A 293 1.98 12.69 5.82
CA ILE A 293 1.61 13.87 5.03
C ILE A 293 2.87 14.41 4.36
N ALA A 294 2.84 14.47 3.03
CA ALA A 294 3.88 15.09 2.21
C ALA A 294 3.38 16.37 1.55
N GLY A 295 4.28 17.35 1.41
CA GLY A 295 3.99 18.68 0.85
C GLY A 295 3.57 19.74 1.88
N GLY A 296 3.59 19.39 3.17
CA GLY A 296 3.37 20.31 4.30
C GLY A 296 4.63 20.54 5.13
N PRO A 297 4.54 21.22 6.29
CA PRO A 297 5.66 21.36 7.22
C PRO A 297 6.00 20.02 7.87
N SER A 298 7.30 19.74 7.97
CA SER A 298 7.77 18.51 8.60
C SER A 298 7.46 18.47 10.09
N GLY A 299 7.20 17.28 10.65
CA GLY A 299 7.10 17.12 12.10
C GLY A 299 6.46 15.81 12.53
N PHE A 300 6.30 15.66 13.84
CA PHE A 300 5.58 14.58 14.47
C PHE A 300 4.56 15.12 15.45
N SER A 301 3.38 14.50 15.50
CA SER A 301 2.38 14.75 16.54
C SER A 301 1.66 13.47 16.91
N SER A 302 1.15 13.43 18.14
CA SER A 302 0.30 12.35 18.63
C SER A 302 -0.93 12.97 19.27
N SER A 303 -2.11 12.49 18.89
CA SER A 303 -3.37 13.03 19.40
C SER A 303 -4.47 11.98 19.42
N THR A 304 -5.41 12.12 20.34
CA THR A 304 -6.66 11.36 20.30
C THR A 304 -7.59 11.98 19.27
N VAL A 305 -8.21 11.14 18.43
CA VAL A 305 -9.21 11.58 17.46
C VAL A 305 -10.61 11.09 17.85
N PRO A 306 -11.67 11.83 17.47
CA PRO A 306 -13.05 11.40 17.70
C PRO A 306 -13.40 10.08 16.98
N PRO A 307 -14.37 9.29 17.50
CA PRO A 307 -14.82 8.05 16.87
C PRO A 307 -15.22 8.21 15.40
N GLU A 308 -15.77 9.35 15.02
CA GLU A 308 -16.25 9.64 13.66
C GLU A 308 -15.11 9.60 12.64
N ILE A 309 -13.92 10.09 13.02
CA ILE A 309 -12.74 10.05 12.16
C ILE A 309 -12.28 8.61 11.94
N ALA A 310 -12.22 7.81 13.01
CA ALA A 310 -11.90 6.39 12.93
C ALA A 310 -12.92 5.63 12.06
N HIS A 311 -14.20 5.97 12.16
CA HIS A 311 -15.27 5.39 11.34
C HIS A 311 -15.11 5.71 9.86
N VAL A 312 -14.77 6.96 9.52
CA VAL A 312 -14.47 7.38 8.14
C VAL A 312 -13.30 6.58 7.58
N ILE A 313 -12.21 6.42 8.33
CA ILE A 313 -11.05 5.60 7.94
C ILE A 313 -11.45 4.13 7.74
N ASN A 314 -12.22 3.56 8.67
CA ASN A 314 -12.70 2.18 8.57
C ASN A 314 -13.57 1.95 7.32
N ARG A 315 -14.35 2.95 6.91
CA ARG A 315 -15.11 2.94 5.65
C ARG A 315 -14.24 3.11 4.41
N GLN A 316 -13.11 3.81 4.51
CA GLN A 316 -12.12 3.85 3.41
C GLN A 316 -11.50 2.48 3.16
N TYR A 317 -11.17 1.71 4.20
CA TYR A 317 -10.73 0.31 4.02
C TYR A 317 -11.84 -0.55 3.41
N LEU A 318 -13.10 -0.38 3.83
CA LEU A 318 -14.23 -1.09 3.20
C LEU A 318 -14.36 -0.73 1.71
N THR A 319 -14.22 0.55 1.37
CA THR A 319 -14.25 1.02 -0.03
C THR A 319 -13.10 0.41 -0.84
N GLN A 320 -11.88 0.41 -0.30
CA GLN A 320 -10.70 -0.23 -0.91
C GLN A 320 -10.92 -1.74 -1.11
N PHE A 321 -11.54 -2.42 -0.15
CA PHE A 321 -11.86 -3.86 -0.24
C PHE A 321 -12.94 -4.17 -1.29
N LEU A 322 -13.98 -3.35 -1.37
CA LEU A 322 -15.10 -3.59 -2.28
C LEU A 322 -14.78 -3.19 -3.73
N HIS A 323 -13.97 -2.15 -3.92
CA HIS A 323 -13.74 -1.52 -5.22
C HIS A 323 -12.28 -1.50 -5.68
N GLY A 324 -11.34 -1.79 -4.80
CA GLY A 324 -9.90 -1.86 -5.10
C GLY A 324 -9.37 -3.29 -5.13
N ASP A 325 -8.03 -3.39 -5.03
CA ASP A 325 -7.28 -4.63 -5.17
C ASP A 325 -7.08 -5.43 -3.86
N ALA A 326 -7.60 -4.94 -2.74
CA ALA A 326 -7.45 -5.63 -1.46
C ALA A 326 -8.28 -6.92 -1.45
N ARG A 327 -7.60 -8.07 -1.32
CA ARG A 327 -8.25 -9.40 -1.27
C ARG A 327 -8.95 -9.65 0.05
N TYR A 328 -8.33 -9.21 1.16
CA TYR A 328 -8.85 -9.35 2.51
C TYR A 328 -8.87 -8.01 3.22
N MET A 329 -9.96 -7.70 3.91
CA MET A 329 -10.00 -6.65 4.93
C MET A 329 -9.89 -7.31 6.30
N LEU A 330 -9.01 -6.81 7.16
CA LEU A 330 -8.86 -7.27 8.54
C LEU A 330 -9.72 -6.34 9.41
N ALA A 331 -10.77 -6.90 10.01
CA ALA A 331 -11.74 -6.14 10.78
C ALA A 331 -12.36 -7.00 11.87
N HIS A 332 -12.31 -6.51 13.10
CA HIS A 332 -12.90 -7.15 14.27
C HIS A 332 -13.57 -6.08 15.15
N ASP A 333 -14.60 -5.44 14.58
CA ASP A 333 -15.34 -4.36 15.21
C ASP A 333 -16.85 -4.56 15.02
N GLU A 334 -17.64 -3.91 15.88
CA GLU A 334 -19.10 -4.02 15.91
C GLU A 334 -19.80 -3.29 14.75
N PHE A 335 -19.09 -2.43 14.00
CA PHE A 335 -19.67 -1.60 12.94
C PHE A 335 -19.74 -2.31 11.59
N ILE A 336 -19.11 -3.49 11.46
CA ILE A 336 -19.08 -4.28 10.20
C ILE A 336 -20.48 -4.49 9.60
N PRO A 337 -21.52 -4.92 10.35
CA PRO A 337 -22.85 -5.14 9.78
C PRO A 337 -23.45 -3.84 9.19
N ALA A 338 -23.39 -2.74 9.93
CA ALA A 338 -23.94 -1.45 9.51
C ALA A 338 -23.20 -0.87 8.30
N ASP A 339 -21.88 -1.03 8.24
CA ASP A 339 -21.08 -0.56 7.10
C ASP A 339 -21.30 -1.42 5.85
N LEU A 340 -21.52 -2.73 5.99
CA LEU A 340 -21.88 -3.59 4.87
C LEU A 340 -23.28 -3.26 4.33
N GLU A 341 -24.23 -2.96 5.21
CA GLU A 341 -25.56 -2.46 4.82
C GLU A 341 -25.46 -1.14 4.06
N TRP A 342 -24.68 -0.18 4.58
CA TRP A 342 -24.36 1.08 3.87
C TRP A 342 -23.78 0.83 2.47
N ALA A 343 -22.98 -0.23 2.30
CA ALA A 343 -22.41 -0.63 1.02
C ALA A 343 -23.37 -1.45 0.12
N GLY A 344 -24.62 -1.65 0.52
CA GLY A 344 -25.64 -2.37 -0.23
C GLY A 344 -25.59 -3.90 -0.09
N PHE A 345 -24.98 -4.40 0.98
CA PHE A 345 -24.98 -5.82 1.33
C PHE A 345 -25.97 -6.11 2.45
N VAL A 346 -26.70 -7.22 2.35
CA VAL A 346 -27.58 -7.70 3.41
C VAL A 346 -27.04 -8.97 4.04
N PHE A 347 -27.32 -9.13 5.32
CA PHE A 347 -27.01 -10.37 6.03
C PHE A 347 -27.73 -11.55 5.38
N GLU A 348 -26.98 -12.58 5.01
CA GLU A 348 -27.53 -13.79 4.40
C GLU A 348 -27.66 -14.91 5.44
N LYS A 349 -26.56 -15.26 6.13
CA LYS A 349 -26.54 -16.32 7.14
C LYS A 349 -25.28 -16.30 8.01
N LYS A 350 -25.34 -17.01 9.14
CA LYS A 350 -24.13 -17.42 9.88
C LYS A 350 -23.42 -18.54 9.13
N THR A 351 -22.09 -18.54 9.16
CA THR A 351 -21.23 -19.63 8.68
C THR A 351 -20.73 -20.44 9.88
N THR A 352 -19.96 -21.50 9.64
CA THR A 352 -19.35 -22.31 10.71
C THR A 352 -18.52 -21.48 11.69
N ARG A 353 -17.91 -20.38 11.23
CA ARG A 353 -16.95 -19.59 12.02
C ARG A 353 -17.20 -18.07 11.97
N GLY A 354 -18.29 -17.62 11.35
CA GLY A 354 -18.55 -16.20 11.15
C GLY A 354 -19.84 -15.92 10.40
N PHE A 355 -19.81 -15.02 9.42
CA PHE A 355 -21.01 -14.46 8.79
C PHE A 355 -20.86 -14.35 7.28
N ARG A 356 -21.99 -14.40 6.57
CA ARG A 356 -22.04 -14.20 5.12
C ARG A 356 -23.07 -13.13 4.79
N TYR A 357 -22.67 -12.23 3.91
CA TYR A 357 -23.47 -11.13 3.39
C TYR A 357 -23.56 -11.22 1.87
N ARG A 358 -24.67 -10.75 1.31
CA ARG A 358 -24.93 -10.77 -0.13
C ARG A 358 -25.31 -9.38 -0.62
N LYS A 359 -24.71 -8.97 -1.73
CA LYS A 359 -25.05 -7.71 -2.40
C LYS A 359 -26.46 -7.80 -2.96
N GLN A 360 -27.30 -6.83 -2.65
CA GLN A 360 -28.61 -6.73 -3.29
C GLN A 360 -28.45 -6.34 -4.77
N PRO A 361 -29.30 -6.85 -5.68
CA PRO A 361 -29.41 -6.28 -7.02
C PRO A 361 -29.76 -4.80 -6.87
N ARG A 362 -29.07 -3.91 -7.61
CA ARG A 362 -29.53 -2.54 -7.69
C ARG A 362 -30.91 -2.55 -8.38
N PRO A 363 -31.92 -1.87 -7.83
CA PRO A 363 -33.23 -1.77 -8.46
C PRO A 363 -33.15 -1.11 -9.84
#